data_AF-A0A7S0DWW7-F1
#
_entry.id   AF-A0A7S0DWW7-F1
#
_cell.length_a   1.000
_cell.length_b   1.000
_cell.length_c   1.000
_cell.angle_alpha   90.00
_cell.angle_beta   90.00
_cell.angle_gamma   90.00
#
_symmetry.space_group_name_H-M   'P 1'
#
loop_
_entity.id
_entity.type
_entity.pdbx_description
1 polymer ?
#
loop_
_entity_poly.entity_id
_entity_poly.type
_entity_poly.pdbx_seq_one_letter_code
_entity_poly.pdbx_strand_id
1 'polypeptide(L)'
;HGVQSAGEDSLVSLDRTCVSANGGAGLHVIEQSSCSARDSSLLANRAEGLKVDGMHTEVQMKGGSIAHNSKQGVHVMGGSMAALHGMEVASNNHSNFLVQVKVVGIQTRLECVSCEVGRWKSSQFVLCSKGGRARMHWPQTNRKTYHREAQRNEMIDHEEQQQNQFFRSDPVTLHLDEHGVASSAERFVQIKLHVQHSLDAPVVLTVQWVTSVSGCSLSTLFSFIHSRLLEAASSGRAGIRSLLRISSWFVYWIEENTSDETISYEGDMHGPVSSSEQLWDVLPISRSLHVYPNDGAGAEQQRLKRHEKEATRAKVEAAR
;
A
#
# COMPACT_ATOMS: atom_id res chain seq x y z
N HIS A 1 15.41 2.77 -32.27
CA HIS A 1 15.55 3.20 -30.86
C HIS A 1 16.13 4.59 -30.85
N GLY A 2 15.91 5.38 -29.79
CA GLY A 2 16.56 6.69 -29.67
C GLY A 2 18.03 6.54 -29.30
N VAL A 3 18.28 5.84 -28.20
CA VAL A 3 19.62 5.43 -27.75
C VAL A 3 19.63 3.91 -27.58
N GLN A 4 20.67 3.25 -28.08
CA GLN A 4 20.88 1.83 -27.91
C GLN A 4 22.29 1.56 -27.39
N SER A 5 22.39 0.80 -26.31
CA SER A 5 23.64 0.25 -25.77
C SER A 5 23.60 -1.26 -25.96
N ALA A 6 24.58 -1.82 -26.65
CA ALA A 6 24.63 -3.24 -27.01
C ALA A 6 26.06 -3.73 -27.05
N GLY A 7 26.29 -4.95 -26.56
CA GLY A 7 27.60 -5.60 -26.51
C GLY A 7 28.24 -5.55 -25.13
N GLU A 8 29.08 -6.55 -24.88
CA GLU A 8 29.83 -6.73 -23.64
C GLU A 8 30.62 -5.45 -23.29
N ASP A 9 30.55 -5.05 -22.03
CA ASP A 9 31.22 -3.87 -21.47
C ASP A 9 30.87 -2.51 -22.12
N SER A 10 29.80 -2.45 -22.92
CA SER A 10 29.33 -1.17 -23.46
C SER A 10 28.79 -0.28 -22.35
N LEU A 11 29.32 0.94 -22.29
CA LEU A 11 28.94 1.96 -21.31
C LEU A 11 28.32 3.17 -22.01
N VAL A 12 27.08 3.48 -21.65
CA VAL A 12 26.41 4.71 -22.10
C VAL A 12 26.09 5.60 -20.90
N SER A 13 26.43 6.88 -20.99
CA SER A 13 26.04 7.90 -20.00
C SER A 13 25.20 8.99 -20.66
N LEU A 14 24.03 9.27 -20.07
CA LEU A 14 23.14 10.35 -20.47
C LEU A 14 23.06 11.36 -19.32
N ASP A 15 23.26 12.64 -19.58
CA ASP A 15 23.10 13.70 -18.58
C ASP A 15 22.26 14.82 -19.17
N ARG A 16 21.11 15.09 -18.55
CA ARG A 16 20.15 16.12 -18.98
C ARG A 16 19.73 15.98 -20.45
N THR A 17 19.57 14.74 -20.89
CA THR A 17 19.19 14.40 -22.27
C THR A 17 17.69 14.17 -22.39
N CYS A 18 17.08 14.65 -23.47
CA CYS A 18 15.72 14.28 -23.84
C CYS A 18 15.74 13.36 -25.07
N VAL A 19 15.20 12.15 -24.93
CA VAL A 19 15.09 11.16 -26.00
C VAL A 19 13.61 10.92 -26.27
N SER A 20 13.13 11.43 -27.41
CA SER A 20 11.69 11.48 -27.67
C SER A 20 11.27 11.14 -29.10
N ALA A 21 9.99 10.75 -29.24
CA ALA A 21 9.33 10.53 -30.53
C ALA A 21 10.00 9.48 -31.45
N ASN A 22 10.71 8.52 -30.85
CA ASN A 22 11.40 7.49 -31.62
C ASN A 22 10.44 6.38 -32.09
N GLY A 23 10.77 5.75 -33.22
CA GLY A 23 10.01 4.62 -33.77
C GLY A 23 10.09 3.33 -32.94
N GLY A 24 11.07 3.21 -32.04
CA GLY A 24 11.24 2.09 -31.11
C GLY A 24 11.26 2.58 -29.66
N ALA A 25 12.02 1.91 -28.79
CA ALA A 25 12.19 2.38 -27.42
C ALA A 25 13.02 3.69 -27.36
N GLY A 26 12.80 4.50 -26.33
CA GLY A 26 13.62 5.68 -26.04
C GLY A 26 15.07 5.27 -25.76
N LEU A 27 15.27 4.52 -24.68
CA LEU A 27 16.54 3.89 -24.31
C LEU A 27 16.40 2.37 -24.34
N HIS A 28 17.29 1.69 -25.07
CA HIS A 28 17.36 0.23 -25.13
C HIS A 28 18.76 -0.25 -24.74
N VAL A 29 18.86 -0.98 -23.63
CA VAL A 29 20.13 -1.49 -23.09
C VAL A 29 20.08 -3.01 -23.15
N ILE A 30 21.02 -3.62 -23.87
CA ILE A 30 21.03 -5.06 -24.15
C ILE A 30 22.41 -5.69 -23.96
N GLU A 31 22.45 -7.01 -23.77
CA GLU A 31 23.67 -7.85 -23.88
C GLU A 31 24.82 -7.45 -22.95
N GLN A 32 24.63 -7.58 -21.62
CA GLN A 32 25.69 -7.32 -20.62
C GLN A 32 26.23 -5.88 -20.66
N SER A 33 25.44 -4.94 -21.19
CA SER A 33 25.82 -3.53 -21.22
C SER A 33 25.31 -2.77 -20.00
N SER A 34 25.96 -1.64 -19.72
CA SER A 34 25.67 -0.78 -18.59
C SER A 34 25.28 0.62 -19.06
N CYS A 35 24.23 1.18 -18.48
CA CYS A 35 23.83 2.56 -18.76
C CYS A 35 23.59 3.36 -17.49
N SER A 36 24.11 4.58 -17.46
CA SER A 36 23.76 5.57 -16.45
C SER A 36 23.02 6.74 -17.11
N ALA A 37 21.94 7.20 -16.49
CA ALA A 37 21.24 8.40 -16.93
C ALA A 37 20.95 9.32 -15.75
N ARG A 38 21.18 10.62 -15.92
CA ARG A 38 20.90 11.64 -14.90
C ARG A 38 20.03 12.73 -15.47
N ASP A 39 19.00 13.13 -14.74
CA ASP A 39 18.08 14.23 -15.06
C ASP A 39 17.57 14.16 -16.52
N SER A 40 17.35 12.94 -17.01
CA SER A 40 17.10 12.65 -18.43
C SER A 40 15.67 12.15 -18.66
N SER A 41 15.10 12.49 -19.81
CA SER A 41 13.71 12.21 -20.13
C SER A 41 13.55 11.31 -21.35
N LEU A 42 12.69 10.29 -21.24
CA LEU A 42 12.36 9.31 -22.28
C LEU A 42 10.87 9.44 -22.63
N LEU A 43 10.56 10.24 -23.66
CA LEU A 43 9.20 10.76 -23.87
C LEU A 43 8.57 10.35 -25.21
N ALA A 44 7.28 10.04 -25.21
CA ALA A 44 6.49 9.92 -26.43
C ALA A 44 7.06 8.94 -27.48
N ASN A 45 7.77 7.89 -27.06
CA ASN A 45 8.32 6.90 -27.97
C ASN A 45 7.24 5.89 -28.40
N ARG A 46 7.33 5.37 -29.63
CA ARG A 46 6.33 4.44 -30.20
C ARG A 46 6.36 3.05 -29.55
N ALA A 47 7.38 2.74 -28.76
CA ALA A 47 7.45 1.52 -27.96
C ALA A 47 7.57 1.87 -26.47
N GLU A 48 8.56 1.31 -25.77
CA GLU A 48 8.84 1.58 -24.37
C GLU A 48 9.64 2.88 -24.17
N GLY A 49 9.57 3.49 -22.99
CA GLY A 49 10.49 4.56 -22.62
C GLY A 49 11.89 4.01 -22.40
N LEU A 50 12.00 3.12 -21.41
CA LEU A 50 13.18 2.34 -21.06
C LEU A 50 12.91 0.85 -21.31
N LYS A 51 13.77 0.21 -22.11
CA LYS A 51 13.82 -1.25 -22.25
C LYS A 51 15.20 -1.77 -21.84
N VAL A 52 15.23 -2.69 -20.88
CA VAL A 52 16.44 -3.37 -20.42
C VAL A 52 16.29 -4.86 -20.67
N ASP A 53 17.20 -5.45 -21.43
CA ASP A 53 17.11 -6.82 -21.91
C ASP A 53 18.47 -7.53 -21.80
N GLY A 54 18.45 -8.85 -21.63
CA GLY A 54 19.67 -9.66 -21.52
C GLY A 54 20.25 -9.79 -20.12
N MET A 55 21.03 -10.86 -19.95
CA MET A 55 21.64 -11.23 -18.68
C MET A 55 22.73 -10.23 -18.29
N HIS A 56 22.81 -9.88 -17.00
CA HIS A 56 23.81 -8.94 -16.47
C HIS A 56 23.80 -7.55 -17.13
N THR A 57 22.71 -7.19 -17.79
CA THR A 57 22.50 -5.84 -18.29
C THR A 57 22.00 -4.95 -17.15
N GLU A 58 22.62 -3.80 -16.96
CA GLU A 58 22.34 -2.91 -15.83
C GLU A 58 22.02 -1.49 -16.27
N VAL A 59 20.98 -0.89 -15.68
CA VAL A 59 20.64 0.51 -15.89
C VAL A 59 20.45 1.22 -14.56
N GLN A 60 21.08 2.39 -14.42
CA GLN A 60 20.87 3.29 -13.30
C GLN A 60 20.36 4.63 -13.84
N MET A 61 19.15 5.04 -13.44
CA MET A 61 18.61 6.35 -13.77
C MET A 61 18.34 7.16 -12.51
N LYS A 62 18.75 8.43 -12.50
CA LYS A 62 18.55 9.35 -11.39
C LYS A 62 17.96 10.68 -11.87
N GLY A 63 16.74 10.97 -11.46
CA GLY A 63 16.04 12.19 -11.85
C GLY A 63 15.61 12.20 -13.33
N GLY A 64 14.49 12.85 -13.60
CA GLY A 64 13.91 12.97 -14.95
C GLY A 64 12.58 12.25 -15.08
N SER A 65 12.15 12.01 -16.33
CA SER A 65 10.79 11.54 -16.62
C SER A 65 10.70 10.52 -17.76
N ILE A 66 9.87 9.51 -17.58
CA ILE A 66 9.55 8.47 -18.57
C ILE A 66 8.04 8.51 -18.79
N ALA A 67 7.60 9.19 -19.85
CA ALA A 67 6.18 9.47 -20.02
C ALA A 67 5.69 9.41 -21.47
N HIS A 68 4.39 9.18 -21.61
CA HIS A 68 3.67 9.17 -22.90
C HIS A 68 4.19 8.15 -23.92
N ASN A 69 4.91 7.12 -23.48
CA ASN A 69 5.37 6.07 -24.36
C ASN A 69 4.20 5.14 -24.71
N SER A 70 4.14 4.66 -25.96
CA SER A 70 2.98 3.93 -26.47
C SER A 70 2.81 2.55 -25.83
N LYS A 71 3.90 1.95 -25.32
CA LYS A 71 3.92 0.73 -24.49
C LYS A 71 4.33 1.09 -23.05
N GLN A 72 4.84 0.13 -22.28
CA GLN A 72 5.26 0.37 -20.90
C GLN A 72 6.29 1.51 -20.82
N GLY A 73 6.26 2.30 -19.74
CA GLY A 73 7.30 3.27 -19.48
C GLY A 73 8.63 2.56 -19.27
N VAL A 74 8.62 1.53 -18.42
CA VAL A 74 9.81 0.72 -18.09
C VAL A 74 9.51 -0.76 -18.33
N HIS A 75 10.39 -1.44 -19.06
CA HIS A 75 10.32 -2.88 -19.29
C HIS A 75 11.69 -3.52 -19.04
N VAL A 76 11.79 -4.31 -17.98
CA VAL A 76 13.02 -5.00 -17.55
C VAL A 76 12.84 -6.49 -17.76
N MET A 77 13.75 -7.15 -18.45
CA MET A 77 13.64 -8.57 -18.75
C MET A 77 14.98 -9.28 -18.96
N GLY A 78 14.95 -10.61 -18.96
CA GLY A 78 16.10 -11.43 -19.36
C GLY A 78 17.22 -11.52 -18.32
N GLY A 79 16.89 -11.39 -17.02
CA GLY A 79 17.89 -11.42 -15.95
C GLY A 79 18.63 -10.10 -15.73
N SER A 80 18.08 -9.00 -16.27
CA SER A 80 18.62 -7.66 -16.13
C SER A 80 18.21 -6.95 -14.84
N MET A 81 18.89 -5.85 -14.55
CA MET A 81 18.60 -4.98 -13.41
C MET A 81 18.38 -3.53 -13.84
N ALA A 82 17.34 -2.89 -13.32
CA ALA A 82 17.15 -1.45 -13.44
C ALA A 82 16.98 -0.81 -12.05
N ALA A 83 17.74 0.24 -11.78
CA ALA A 83 17.64 1.07 -10.59
C ALA A 83 17.19 2.48 -10.99
N LEU A 84 16.03 2.92 -10.51
CA LEU A 84 15.43 4.22 -10.78
C LEU A 84 15.37 5.02 -9.48
N HIS A 85 15.92 6.23 -9.48
CA HIS A 85 15.98 7.09 -8.31
C HIS A 85 15.38 8.46 -8.62
N GLY A 86 14.31 8.86 -7.94
CA GLY A 86 13.72 10.19 -8.18
C GLY A 86 13.12 10.37 -9.57
N MET A 87 12.67 9.29 -10.21
CA MET A 87 12.10 9.31 -11.57
C MET A 87 10.58 9.48 -11.53
N GLU A 88 10.03 10.22 -12.48
CA GLU A 88 8.60 10.18 -12.80
C GLU A 88 8.35 9.20 -13.96
N VAL A 89 7.43 8.25 -13.80
CA VAL A 89 7.04 7.26 -14.82
C VAL A 89 5.54 7.29 -14.98
N ALA A 90 5.01 8.12 -15.89
CA ALA A 90 3.57 8.38 -15.95
C ALA A 90 3.00 8.35 -17.37
N SER A 91 1.70 8.06 -17.47
CA SER A 91 0.94 8.15 -18.73
C SER A 91 1.51 7.31 -19.88
N ASN A 92 2.14 6.18 -19.57
CA ASN A 92 2.62 5.22 -20.56
C ASN A 92 1.56 4.14 -20.83
N ASN A 93 1.79 3.37 -21.89
CA ASN A 93 1.03 2.19 -22.27
C ASN A 93 -0.42 2.53 -22.64
N HIS A 94 -0.60 3.05 -23.86
CA HIS A 94 -1.92 3.49 -24.33
C HIS A 94 -2.96 2.37 -24.43
N SER A 95 -2.54 1.12 -24.56
CA SER A 95 -3.45 -0.04 -24.59
C SER A 95 -3.82 -0.57 -23.21
N ASN A 96 -2.99 -0.31 -22.18
CA ASN A 96 -3.29 -0.66 -20.79
C ASN A 96 -2.57 0.31 -19.84
N PHE A 97 -3.26 1.41 -19.54
CA PHE A 97 -2.74 2.48 -18.66
C PHE A 97 -2.44 2.01 -17.23
N LEU A 98 -2.99 0.85 -16.83
CA LEU A 98 -2.71 0.26 -15.53
C LEU A 98 -1.33 -0.39 -15.48
N VAL A 99 -0.65 -0.69 -16.60
CA VAL A 99 0.70 -1.30 -16.55
C VAL A 99 1.74 -0.30 -17.05
N GLN A 100 2.32 0.45 -16.12
CA GLN A 100 3.37 1.44 -16.40
C GLN A 100 4.75 0.80 -16.43
N VAL A 101 4.97 -0.19 -15.57
CA VAL A 101 6.24 -0.90 -15.44
C VAL A 101 6.02 -2.40 -15.55
N LYS A 102 6.89 -3.08 -16.27
CA LYS A 102 6.83 -4.54 -16.42
C LYS A 102 8.20 -5.17 -16.17
N VAL A 103 8.23 -6.20 -15.33
CA VAL A 103 9.43 -6.95 -14.96
C VAL A 103 9.21 -8.43 -15.29
N VAL A 104 10.07 -9.02 -16.14
CA VAL A 104 9.84 -10.37 -16.68
C VAL A 104 11.08 -11.24 -16.60
N GLY A 105 10.96 -12.42 -16.00
CA GLY A 105 12.01 -13.44 -16.04
C GLY A 105 12.75 -13.61 -14.72
N ILE A 106 13.28 -14.81 -14.50
CA ILE A 106 14.04 -15.18 -13.30
C ILE A 106 15.29 -14.29 -13.21
N GLN A 107 15.68 -13.90 -12.00
CA GLN A 107 16.80 -13.00 -11.71
C GLN A 107 16.64 -11.55 -12.20
N THR A 108 15.57 -11.24 -12.93
CA THR A 108 15.26 -9.87 -13.36
C THR A 108 14.78 -9.04 -12.17
N ARG A 109 15.36 -7.85 -12.00
CA ARG A 109 15.10 -6.98 -10.83
C ARG A 109 14.85 -5.54 -11.24
N LEU A 110 13.90 -4.91 -10.55
CA LEU A 110 13.68 -3.48 -10.58
C LEU A 110 13.79 -2.92 -9.16
N GLU A 111 14.54 -1.84 -8.99
CA GLU A 111 14.56 -1.05 -7.76
C GLU A 111 14.14 0.38 -8.10
N CYS A 112 13.03 0.85 -7.52
CA CYS A 112 12.56 2.22 -7.68
C CYS A 112 12.60 2.90 -6.32
N VAL A 113 13.47 3.88 -6.15
CA VAL A 113 13.59 4.67 -4.93
C VAL A 113 13.15 6.08 -5.20
N SER A 114 12.26 6.59 -4.36
CA SER A 114 11.77 7.96 -4.46
C SER A 114 11.13 8.28 -5.82
N CYS A 115 10.53 7.30 -6.50
CA CYS A 115 9.94 7.48 -7.83
C CYS A 115 8.43 7.70 -7.75
N GLU A 116 7.89 8.42 -8.73
CA GLU A 116 6.45 8.57 -8.96
C GLU A 116 6.05 7.69 -10.17
N VAL A 117 5.18 6.69 -9.99
CA VAL A 117 4.76 5.80 -11.08
C VAL A 117 3.24 5.90 -11.29
N GLY A 118 2.81 6.37 -12.45
CA GLY A 118 1.41 6.69 -12.74
C GLY A 118 0.88 7.80 -11.84
N ARG A 119 -0.45 7.89 -11.71
CA ARG A 119 -1.07 8.83 -10.77
C ARG A 119 -1.03 8.35 -9.31
N TRP A 120 -0.50 7.16 -8.96
CA TRP A 120 -1.02 6.47 -7.79
C TRP A 120 -0.08 5.67 -6.88
N LYS A 121 -0.58 5.64 -5.64
CA LYS A 121 -0.24 4.90 -4.44
C LYS A 121 -0.77 3.45 -4.47
N SER A 122 -0.66 2.71 -5.58
CA SER A 122 -1.13 1.31 -5.65
C SER A 122 -0.20 0.37 -6.44
N SER A 123 -0.19 -0.91 -6.05
CA SER A 123 0.59 -1.98 -6.67
C SER A 123 0.19 -2.33 -8.11
N GLN A 124 -0.91 -1.75 -8.60
CA GLN A 124 -1.49 -2.10 -9.90
C GLN A 124 -0.61 -1.66 -11.08
N PHE A 125 0.29 -0.69 -10.89
CA PHE A 125 1.11 -0.09 -11.95
C PHE A 125 2.37 -0.84 -12.35
N VAL A 126 2.73 -1.87 -11.57
CA VAL A 126 3.93 -2.67 -11.77
C VAL A 126 3.52 -4.13 -11.94
N LEU A 127 3.81 -4.69 -13.11
CA LEU A 127 3.53 -6.09 -13.42
C LEU A 127 4.81 -6.92 -13.39
N CYS A 128 4.90 -7.85 -12.46
CA CYS A 128 5.95 -8.86 -12.41
C CYS A 128 5.43 -10.16 -13.02
N SER A 129 6.27 -10.90 -13.75
CA SER A 129 5.91 -12.20 -14.34
C SER A 129 7.14 -13.08 -14.58
N LYS A 130 6.95 -14.40 -14.65
CA LYS A 130 8.01 -15.38 -14.95
C LYS A 130 9.21 -15.28 -14.00
N GLY A 131 8.99 -15.05 -12.72
CA GLY A 131 10.01 -14.91 -11.68
C GLY A 131 10.67 -13.52 -11.58
N GLY A 132 10.16 -12.52 -12.29
CA GLY A 132 10.60 -11.13 -12.17
C GLY A 132 10.24 -10.52 -10.81
N ARG A 133 11.08 -9.62 -10.28
CA ARG A 133 10.89 -9.01 -8.96
C ARG A 133 11.09 -7.49 -9.00
N ALA A 134 10.28 -6.75 -8.25
CA ALA A 134 10.45 -5.30 -8.07
C ALA A 134 10.46 -4.89 -6.59
N ARG A 135 11.25 -3.89 -6.26
CA ARG A 135 11.29 -3.21 -4.97
C ARG A 135 10.99 -1.74 -5.19
N MET A 136 9.98 -1.23 -4.51
CA MET A 136 9.54 0.16 -4.62
C MET A 136 9.65 0.84 -3.27
N HIS A 137 10.29 2.01 -3.21
CA HIS A 137 10.44 2.83 -2.01
C HIS A 137 9.91 4.23 -2.33
N TRP A 138 8.95 4.74 -1.56
CA TRP A 138 8.35 6.05 -1.82
C TRP A 138 9.09 7.18 -1.08
N PRO A 139 9.25 8.35 -1.71
CA PRO A 139 9.72 9.53 -1.01
C PRO A 139 8.59 10.07 -0.12
N GLN A 140 8.95 10.58 1.05
CA GLN A 140 8.03 11.37 1.87
C GLN A 140 7.58 12.60 1.08
N THR A 141 6.35 12.62 0.58
CA THR A 141 5.77 13.86 0.06
C THR A 141 5.35 14.71 1.25
N ASN A 142 6.12 15.74 1.54
CA ASN A 142 5.82 16.73 2.57
C ASN A 142 4.58 17.52 2.12
N ARG A 143 3.38 17.06 2.49
CA ARG A 143 2.08 17.49 1.96
C ARG A 143 1.64 18.91 2.39
N LYS A 144 2.57 19.76 2.83
CA LYS A 144 2.30 21.14 3.30
C LYS A 144 1.89 22.11 2.18
N THR A 145 2.08 21.77 0.91
CA THR A 145 1.85 22.70 -0.21
C THR A 145 0.41 22.70 -0.76
N TYR A 146 -0.43 21.71 -0.45
CA TYR A 146 -1.78 21.63 -1.03
C TYR A 146 -2.85 22.49 -0.32
N HIS A 147 -2.60 22.95 0.91
CA HIS A 147 -3.58 23.76 1.63
C HIS A 147 -3.52 25.27 1.33
N ARG A 148 -2.47 25.76 0.65
CA ARG A 148 -2.32 27.21 0.41
C ARG A 148 -3.04 27.73 -0.84
N GLU A 149 -3.30 26.89 -1.84
CA GLU A 149 -4.01 27.31 -3.06
C GLU A 149 -5.53 27.13 -2.98
N ALA A 150 -6.02 26.21 -2.14
CA ALA A 150 -7.45 26.04 -1.90
C ALA A 150 -8.04 27.09 -0.93
N GLN A 151 -7.22 27.74 -0.10
CA GLN A 151 -7.69 28.73 0.89
C GLN A 151 -7.89 30.14 0.33
N ARG A 152 -7.70 30.40 -0.97
CA ARG A 152 -7.81 31.75 -1.52
C ARG A 152 -9.16 32.11 -2.14
N ASN A 153 -10.11 31.18 -2.25
CA ASN A 153 -11.35 31.45 -3.00
C ASN A 153 -12.70 31.14 -2.32
N GLU A 154 -12.78 30.59 -1.11
CA GLU A 154 -14.10 30.37 -0.49
C GLU A 154 -14.09 30.76 0.99
N MET A 155 -14.54 32.00 1.23
CA MET A 155 -14.90 32.53 2.52
C MET A 155 -16.43 32.45 2.62
N ILE A 156 -16.95 31.26 2.96
CA ILE A 156 -18.35 31.08 3.37
C ILE A 156 -18.36 30.11 4.56
N ASP A 157 -18.96 30.57 5.64
CA ASP A 157 -19.10 29.91 6.93
C ASP A 157 -19.69 28.49 6.82
N HIS A 158 -18.88 27.49 7.16
CA HIS A 158 -19.35 26.22 7.71
C HIS A 158 -18.29 25.67 8.67
N GLU A 159 -18.51 25.93 9.96
CA GLU A 159 -17.95 25.13 11.06
C GLU A 159 -18.62 23.74 11.03
N GLU A 160 -18.08 22.80 10.27
CA GLU A 160 -18.40 21.38 10.44
C GLU A 160 -17.16 20.51 10.20
N GLN A 161 -16.69 19.90 11.29
CA GLN A 161 -15.87 18.69 11.36
C GLN A 161 -14.72 18.58 10.35
N GLN A 162 -13.63 19.28 10.65
CA GLN A 162 -12.31 18.91 10.15
C GLN A 162 -11.94 17.51 10.67
N GLN A 163 -12.20 16.49 9.86
CA GLN A 163 -11.51 15.20 9.98
C GLN A 163 -10.03 15.42 9.72
N ASN A 164 -9.29 15.55 10.82
CA ASN A 164 -7.84 15.58 10.87
C ASN A 164 -7.25 14.27 10.31
N GLN A 165 -7.07 14.20 9.00
CA GLN A 165 -6.20 13.21 8.36
C GLN A 165 -4.74 13.64 8.57
N PHE A 166 -4.08 13.10 9.60
CA PHE A 166 -2.65 13.29 9.79
C PHE A 166 -1.85 12.21 9.03
N PHE A 167 -0.77 12.68 8.40
CA PHE A 167 0.05 11.96 7.43
C PHE A 167 1.31 11.38 8.09
N ARG A 168 1.62 10.12 7.72
CA ARG A 168 2.74 9.33 8.23
C ARG A 168 4.12 9.92 7.90
N SER A 169 5.09 9.61 8.76
CA SER A 169 6.52 9.96 8.67
C SER A 169 7.40 8.89 8.03
N ASP A 170 6.90 7.72 7.64
CA ASP A 170 7.78 6.58 7.31
C ASP A 170 7.63 6.13 5.84
N PRO A 171 8.75 5.86 5.14
CA PRO A 171 8.71 5.39 3.76
C PRO A 171 8.22 3.93 3.69
N VAL A 172 7.09 3.72 3.01
CA VAL A 172 6.59 2.38 2.70
C VAL A 172 7.54 1.75 1.66
N THR A 173 8.12 0.60 1.95
CA THR A 173 8.83 -0.22 0.95
C THR A 173 7.92 -1.38 0.53
N LEU A 174 7.65 -1.50 -0.77
CA LEU A 174 6.84 -2.56 -1.35
C LEU A 174 7.74 -3.53 -2.13
N HIS A 175 7.58 -4.82 -1.89
CA HIS A 175 8.21 -5.88 -2.67
C HIS A 175 7.13 -6.56 -3.54
N LEU A 176 7.45 -6.77 -4.81
CA LEU A 176 6.55 -7.30 -5.83
C LEU A 176 7.23 -8.47 -6.55
N ASP A 177 6.47 -9.51 -6.89
CA ASP A 177 6.90 -10.62 -7.74
C ASP A 177 5.77 -11.12 -8.64
N GLU A 178 5.98 -12.22 -9.36
CA GLU A 178 5.00 -12.75 -10.32
C GLU A 178 3.66 -13.20 -9.71
N HIS A 179 3.60 -13.40 -8.40
CA HIS A 179 2.38 -13.73 -7.68
C HIS A 179 1.66 -12.48 -7.15
N GLY A 180 2.15 -11.28 -7.48
CA GLY A 180 1.60 -10.00 -7.08
C GLY A 180 2.51 -9.29 -6.07
N VAL A 181 1.91 -8.63 -5.08
CA VAL A 181 2.68 -8.03 -3.98
C VAL A 181 3.25 -9.15 -3.11
N ALA A 182 4.43 -9.66 -3.45
CA ALA A 182 5.22 -10.44 -2.51
C ALA A 182 5.89 -9.50 -1.52
N SER A 183 5.13 -9.07 -0.52
CA SER A 183 5.74 -8.67 0.75
C SER A 183 6.58 -9.84 1.24
N SER A 184 7.89 -9.69 1.22
CA SER A 184 8.75 -10.54 2.04
C SER A 184 8.25 -10.49 3.48
N ALA A 185 8.31 -11.63 4.16
CA ALA A 185 7.99 -11.86 5.56
C ALA A 185 6.52 -12.20 5.83
N GLU A 186 6.33 -13.45 6.25
CA GLU A 186 5.45 -13.77 7.37
C GLU A 186 5.44 -12.60 8.37
N ARG A 187 4.27 -12.02 8.59
CA ARG A 187 4.10 -10.94 9.55
C ARG A 187 3.75 -11.54 10.89
N PHE A 188 4.51 -11.16 11.91
CA PHE A 188 4.20 -11.48 13.30
C PHE A 188 3.34 -10.37 13.86
N VAL A 189 2.10 -10.68 14.17
CA VAL A 189 1.13 -9.72 14.68
C VAL A 189 0.71 -10.18 16.06
N GLN A 190 0.94 -9.36 17.08
CA GLN A 190 0.43 -9.65 18.41
C GLN A 190 -1.06 -9.32 18.45
N ILE A 191 -1.91 -10.28 18.78
CA ILE A 191 -3.34 -10.07 18.97
C ILE A 191 -3.63 -10.10 20.47
N LYS A 192 -4.21 -9.02 20.98
CA LYS A 192 -4.70 -8.88 22.35
C LYS A 192 -6.23 -8.98 22.32
N LEU A 193 -6.79 -10.01 22.93
CA LEU A 193 -8.23 -10.26 23.04
C LEU A 193 -8.74 -9.73 24.38
N HIS A 194 -9.71 -8.82 24.33
CA HIS A 194 -10.27 -8.16 25.51
C HIS A 194 -11.61 -8.79 25.92
N VAL A 195 -11.96 -8.67 27.21
CA VAL A 195 -13.25 -9.20 27.73
C VAL A 195 -14.47 -8.36 27.34
N GLN A 196 -14.26 -7.07 27.06
CA GLN A 196 -15.28 -6.06 26.80
C GLN A 196 -14.79 -5.09 25.74
N HIS A 197 -15.69 -4.36 25.08
CA HIS A 197 -15.39 -3.37 24.03
C HIS A 197 -14.78 -2.07 24.60
N SER A 198 -13.59 -2.18 25.20
CA SER A 198 -12.80 -1.03 25.67
C SER A 198 -11.31 -1.41 25.74
N LEU A 199 -10.42 -0.50 25.35
CA LEU A 199 -8.96 -0.68 25.47
C LEU A 199 -8.51 -0.88 26.92
N ASP A 200 -9.21 -0.23 27.87
CA ASP A 200 -8.94 -0.36 29.31
C ASP A 200 -9.44 -1.70 29.88
N ALA A 201 -10.27 -2.43 29.11
CA ALA A 201 -10.74 -3.75 29.52
C ALA A 201 -9.54 -4.72 29.58
N PRO A 202 -9.46 -5.58 30.59
CA PRO A 202 -8.33 -6.48 30.75
C PRO A 202 -8.19 -7.43 29.55
N VAL A 203 -6.95 -7.67 29.14
CA VAL A 203 -6.62 -8.63 28.08
C VAL A 203 -6.74 -10.05 28.64
N VAL A 204 -7.63 -10.85 28.06
CA VAL A 204 -7.91 -12.24 28.46
C VAL A 204 -6.92 -13.20 27.82
N LEU A 205 -6.52 -12.88 26.59
CA LEU A 205 -5.66 -13.74 25.79
C LEU A 205 -4.79 -12.90 24.85
N THR A 206 -3.48 -13.12 24.91
CA THR A 206 -2.51 -12.56 23.98
C THR A 206 -1.93 -13.68 23.14
N VAL A 207 -2.01 -13.57 21.82
CA VAL A 207 -1.50 -14.58 20.88
C VAL A 207 -0.68 -13.93 19.79
N GLN A 208 0.26 -14.67 19.21
CA GLN A 208 1.00 -14.24 18.04
C GLN A 208 0.40 -14.90 16.81
N TRP A 209 -0.05 -14.08 15.87
CA TRP A 209 -0.55 -14.52 14.57
C TRP A 209 0.55 -14.32 13.54
N VAL A 210 0.93 -15.42 12.89
CA VAL A 210 1.86 -15.41 11.76
C VAL A 210 1.04 -15.52 10.49
N THR A 211 1.12 -14.52 9.61
CA THR A 211 0.30 -14.50 8.40
C THR A 211 1.07 -14.01 7.17
N SER A 212 0.68 -14.53 6.01
CA SER A 212 1.14 -14.09 4.69
C SER A 212 0.08 -13.21 4.03
N VAL A 213 0.42 -12.58 2.90
CA VAL A 213 -0.54 -11.80 2.08
C VAL A 213 -1.77 -12.65 1.74
N SER A 214 -1.56 -13.89 1.29
CA SER A 214 -2.63 -14.82 0.91
C SER A 214 -3.42 -15.36 2.11
N GLY A 215 -2.81 -15.36 3.30
CA GLY A 215 -3.44 -15.76 4.56
C GLY A 215 -4.05 -14.62 5.37
N CYS A 216 -3.95 -13.37 4.89
CA CYS A 216 -4.39 -12.19 5.61
C CYS A 216 -5.81 -11.77 5.18
N SER A 217 -6.81 -12.50 5.66
CA SER A 217 -8.22 -12.11 5.58
C SER A 217 -8.87 -12.05 6.97
N LEU A 218 -9.99 -11.32 7.09
CA LEU A 218 -10.81 -11.33 8.30
C LEU A 218 -11.30 -12.74 8.65
N SER A 219 -11.64 -13.55 7.64
CA SER A 219 -12.08 -14.94 7.85
C SER A 219 -10.99 -15.81 8.48
N THR A 220 -9.75 -15.68 8.00
CA THR A 220 -8.58 -16.38 8.57
C THR A 220 -8.22 -15.86 9.95
N LEU A 221 -8.33 -14.54 10.19
CA LEU A 221 -8.13 -13.94 11.51
C LEU A 221 -9.16 -14.48 12.52
N PHE A 222 -10.45 -14.51 12.15
CA PHE A 222 -11.50 -15.06 13.02
C PHE A 222 -11.31 -16.56 13.27
N SER A 223 -10.97 -17.33 12.23
CA SER A 223 -10.66 -18.77 12.39
C SER A 223 -9.48 -18.97 13.34
N PHE A 224 -8.43 -18.16 13.21
CA PHE A 224 -7.28 -18.19 14.09
C PHE A 224 -7.67 -17.88 15.55
N ILE A 225 -8.39 -16.78 15.78
CA ILE A 225 -8.84 -16.37 17.12
C ILE A 225 -9.72 -17.45 17.75
N HIS A 226 -10.69 -17.97 17.01
CA HIS A 226 -11.58 -19.03 17.50
C HIS A 226 -10.81 -20.29 17.90
N SER A 227 -9.81 -20.71 17.11
CA SER A 227 -8.95 -21.86 17.45
C SER A 227 -8.22 -21.64 18.78
N ARG A 228 -7.73 -20.42 19.03
CA ARG A 228 -7.00 -20.07 20.26
C ARG A 228 -7.90 -19.93 21.47
N LEU A 229 -9.13 -19.46 21.29
CA LEU A 229 -10.13 -19.45 22.37
C LEU A 229 -10.51 -20.88 22.79
N LEU A 230 -10.64 -21.82 21.84
CA LEU A 230 -10.92 -23.23 22.15
C LEU A 230 -9.79 -23.88 22.96
N GLU A 231 -8.54 -23.67 22.54
CA GLU A 231 -7.35 -24.16 23.23
C GLU A 231 -7.21 -23.56 24.65
N ALA A 232 -7.50 -22.28 24.79
CA ALA A 232 -7.43 -21.61 26.09
C ALA A 232 -8.58 -22.05 27.02
N ALA A 233 -9.77 -22.37 26.47
CA ALA A 233 -10.90 -22.89 27.23
C ALA A 233 -10.67 -24.33 27.72
N SER A 234 -10.03 -25.19 26.93
CA SER A 234 -9.67 -26.55 27.35
C SER A 234 -8.62 -26.54 28.47
N SER A 235 -7.80 -25.49 28.53
CA SER A 235 -6.82 -25.26 29.59
C SER A 235 -7.41 -24.71 30.91
N GLY A 236 -8.74 -24.55 31.01
CA GLY A 236 -9.42 -24.17 32.25
C GLY A 236 -9.36 -22.69 32.62
N ARG A 237 -8.96 -21.79 31.71
CA ARG A 237 -8.97 -20.34 31.98
C ARG A 237 -10.40 -19.82 32.14
N ALA A 238 -10.71 -19.26 33.31
CA ALA A 238 -11.98 -18.62 33.60
C ALA A 238 -12.23 -17.42 32.65
N GLY A 239 -13.48 -17.20 32.25
CA GLY A 239 -13.87 -16.06 31.39
C GLY A 239 -13.78 -16.29 29.88
N ILE A 240 -13.11 -17.34 29.40
CA ILE A 240 -12.99 -17.61 27.94
C ILE A 240 -14.27 -18.25 27.36
N ARG A 241 -15.02 -18.99 28.17
CA ARG A 241 -16.23 -19.69 27.70
C ARG A 241 -17.34 -18.76 27.20
N SER A 242 -17.43 -17.53 27.72
CA SER A 242 -18.37 -16.53 27.22
C SER A 242 -17.96 -16.02 25.83
N LEU A 243 -16.66 -15.85 25.60
CA LEU A 243 -16.09 -15.40 24.33
C LEU A 243 -16.33 -16.39 23.17
N LEU A 244 -16.42 -17.69 23.45
CA LEU A 244 -16.74 -18.70 22.44
C LEU A 244 -18.15 -18.58 21.84
N ARG A 245 -19.06 -17.83 22.48
CA ARG A 245 -20.43 -17.61 21.98
C ARG A 245 -20.54 -16.42 21.04
N ILE A 246 -19.43 -15.73 20.79
CA ILE A 246 -19.41 -14.43 20.12
C ILE A 246 -19.12 -14.63 18.63
N SER A 247 -20.07 -14.26 17.79
CA SER A 247 -20.04 -14.45 16.35
C SER A 247 -19.46 -13.27 15.57
N SER A 248 -19.25 -12.12 16.23
CA SER A 248 -18.70 -10.92 15.62
C SER A 248 -17.72 -10.21 16.54
N TRP A 249 -16.69 -9.58 15.97
CA TRP A 249 -15.58 -9.01 16.72
C TRP A 249 -15.16 -7.67 16.13
N PHE A 250 -14.92 -6.67 16.96
CA PHE A 250 -14.24 -5.44 16.53
C PHE A 250 -12.73 -5.67 16.52
N VAL A 251 -12.03 -5.13 15.53
CA VAL A 251 -10.57 -5.19 15.43
C VAL A 251 -10.02 -3.77 15.34
N TYR A 252 -9.15 -3.44 16.27
CA TYR A 252 -8.38 -2.21 16.32
C TYR A 252 -6.90 -2.54 16.23
N TRP A 253 -6.06 -1.56 15.98
CA TRP A 253 -4.62 -1.76 16.01
C TRP A 253 -3.90 -0.58 16.65
N ILE A 254 -2.73 -0.86 17.19
CA ILE A 254 -1.78 0.15 17.67
C ILE A 254 -0.60 0.17 16.72
N GLU A 255 -0.20 1.35 16.26
CA GLU A 255 0.93 1.52 15.35
C GLU A 255 2.29 1.40 16.06
N GLU A 256 3.33 0.91 15.37
CA GLU A 256 4.67 0.68 15.97
C GLU A 256 5.36 1.97 16.48
N ASN A 257 5.00 3.15 15.95
CA ASN A 257 5.76 4.39 16.18
C ASN A 257 5.18 5.35 17.22
N THR A 258 4.08 5.01 17.89
CA THR A 258 3.62 5.78 19.06
C THR A 258 4.15 5.10 20.32
N SER A 259 5.15 5.72 20.96
CA SER A 259 5.65 5.30 22.28
C SER A 259 4.61 5.46 23.39
N ASP A 260 3.52 6.16 23.08
CA ASP A 260 2.32 6.26 23.91
C ASP A 260 1.30 5.21 23.46
N GLU A 261 0.85 4.36 24.39
CA GLU A 261 -0.35 3.52 24.22
C GLU A 261 -1.64 4.37 24.27
N THR A 262 -1.53 5.71 24.34
CA THR A 262 -2.67 6.63 24.22
C THR A 262 -3.07 6.79 22.76
N ILE A 263 -4.10 6.05 22.39
CA ILE A 263 -5.06 6.23 21.30
C ILE A 263 -4.76 7.42 20.38
N SER A 264 -4.30 7.13 19.16
CA SER A 264 -4.38 8.09 18.06
C SER A 264 -5.67 7.96 17.23
N TYR A 265 -6.55 6.98 17.49
CA TYR A 265 -7.86 6.91 16.81
C TYR A 265 -8.89 5.96 17.46
N GLU A 266 -10.13 6.45 17.65
CA GLU A 266 -11.31 5.67 18.06
C GLU A 266 -12.30 5.64 16.87
N GLY A 267 -12.63 4.44 16.36
CA GLY A 267 -13.57 4.25 15.25
C GLY A 267 -14.46 3.01 15.44
N ASP A 268 -15.74 3.13 15.09
CA ASP A 268 -16.78 2.07 15.14
C ASP A 268 -16.62 1.08 13.96
N MET A 269 -17.17 -0.15 14.02
CA MET A 269 -17.08 -1.21 12.98
C MET A 269 -17.75 -0.89 11.63
N HIS A 270 -17.92 0.39 11.32
CA HIS A 270 -17.96 0.91 9.96
C HIS A 270 -16.57 1.41 9.46
N GLY A 271 -15.47 1.20 10.21
CA GLY A 271 -14.08 1.30 9.75
C GLY A 271 -13.06 0.89 10.83
N PRO A 272 -11.81 0.52 10.50
CA PRO A 272 -11.11 0.77 9.23
C PRO A 272 -10.63 -0.51 8.49
N VAL A 273 -11.05 -1.70 8.94
CA VAL A 273 -10.84 -2.96 8.22
C VAL A 273 -12.19 -3.57 7.84
N SER A 274 -12.82 -2.96 6.85
CA SER A 274 -14.07 -3.41 6.23
C SER A 274 -13.87 -4.56 5.22
N SER A 275 -12.63 -4.81 4.80
CA SER A 275 -12.29 -5.86 3.85
C SER A 275 -10.94 -6.51 4.17
N SER A 276 -10.72 -7.70 3.62
CA SER A 276 -9.41 -8.38 3.66
C SER A 276 -8.28 -7.53 3.07
N GLU A 277 -8.60 -6.68 2.08
CA GLU A 277 -7.64 -5.77 1.44
C GLU A 277 -7.15 -4.71 2.44
N GLN A 278 -8.04 -4.17 3.29
CA GLN A 278 -7.67 -3.20 4.33
C GLN A 278 -6.87 -3.84 5.47
N LEU A 279 -7.11 -5.12 5.81
CA LEU A 279 -6.36 -5.78 6.88
C LEU A 279 -4.88 -5.86 6.52
N TRP A 280 -4.61 -6.21 5.26
CA TRP A 280 -3.26 -6.32 4.74
C TRP A 280 -2.53 -4.98 4.69
N ASP A 281 -3.23 -3.87 4.46
CA ASP A 281 -2.64 -2.53 4.48
C ASP A 281 -2.28 -2.06 5.90
N VAL A 282 -2.95 -2.61 6.92
CA VAL A 282 -2.79 -2.28 8.34
C VAL A 282 -1.73 -3.12 9.05
N LEU A 283 -1.56 -4.39 8.69
CA LEU A 283 -0.56 -5.26 9.34
C LEU A 283 0.89 -4.75 9.29
N PRO A 284 1.37 -4.12 8.21
CA PRO A 284 2.75 -3.61 8.15
C PRO A 284 3.04 -2.47 9.12
N ILE A 285 2.01 -1.87 9.72
CA ILE A 285 2.13 -0.67 10.55
C ILE A 285 1.75 -0.93 12.00
N SER A 286 1.18 -2.10 12.29
CA SER A 286 0.59 -2.41 13.58
C SER A 286 1.50 -3.28 14.45
N ARG A 287 1.78 -2.79 15.66
CA ARG A 287 2.48 -3.52 16.72
C ARG A 287 1.59 -4.61 17.32
N SER A 288 0.32 -4.26 17.55
CA SER A 288 -0.68 -5.18 18.06
C SER A 288 -2.06 -4.91 17.48
N LEU A 289 -2.81 -5.98 17.23
CA LEU A 289 -4.26 -5.93 17.01
C LEU A 289 -4.97 -6.11 18.35
N HIS A 290 -5.93 -5.25 18.62
CA HIS A 290 -6.83 -5.36 19.76
C HIS A 290 -8.18 -5.84 19.27
N VAL A 291 -8.64 -6.97 19.80
CA VAL A 291 -9.85 -7.61 19.33
C VAL A 291 -10.87 -7.67 20.45
N TYR A 292 -12.07 -7.17 20.16
CA TYR A 292 -13.14 -7.00 21.13
C TYR A 292 -14.37 -7.79 20.73
N PRO A 293 -15.07 -8.38 21.70
CA PRO A 293 -16.35 -8.99 21.44
C PRO A 293 -17.35 -7.94 20.95
N ASN A 294 -18.04 -8.23 19.85
CA ASN A 294 -19.26 -7.53 19.48
C ASN A 294 -20.45 -8.39 19.95
N ASP A 295 -20.77 -8.24 21.22
CA ASP A 295 -21.83 -8.96 21.94
C ASP A 295 -23.24 -8.40 21.68
N GLY A 296 -23.38 -7.47 20.74
CA GLY A 296 -24.64 -6.84 20.37
C GLY A 296 -24.84 -5.44 20.95
N ALA A 297 -23.91 -4.92 21.76
CA ALA A 297 -23.95 -3.54 22.23
C ALA A 297 -23.94 -2.51 21.08
N GLY A 298 -23.31 -2.83 19.93
CA GLY A 298 -23.41 -2.01 18.72
C GLY A 298 -24.82 -1.94 18.13
N ALA A 299 -25.61 -3.03 18.23
CA ALA A 299 -27.01 -3.01 17.83
C ALA A 299 -27.88 -2.21 18.82
N GLU A 300 -27.51 -2.19 20.10
CA GLU A 300 -28.16 -1.37 21.13
C GLU A 300 -27.81 0.12 21.00
N GLN A 301 -26.55 0.47 20.73
CA GLN A 301 -26.13 1.84 20.37
C GLN A 301 -26.75 2.30 19.05
N GLN A 302 -26.87 1.43 18.04
CA GLN A 302 -27.58 1.76 16.81
C GLN A 302 -29.08 1.95 17.05
N ARG A 303 -29.70 1.15 17.94
CA ARG A 303 -31.08 1.38 18.39
C ARG A 303 -31.23 2.71 19.13
N LEU A 304 -30.30 3.04 20.03
CA LEU A 304 -30.31 4.31 20.78
C LEU A 304 -30.15 5.51 19.86
N LYS A 305 -29.18 5.49 18.93
CA LYS A 305 -29.01 6.55 17.91
C LYS A 305 -30.23 6.68 17.00
N ARG A 306 -30.88 5.56 16.65
CA ARG A 306 -32.12 5.57 15.87
C ARG A 306 -33.27 6.21 16.67
N HIS A 307 -33.42 5.86 17.93
CA HIS A 307 -34.42 6.45 18.82
C HIS A 307 -34.17 7.95 19.07
N GLU A 308 -32.92 8.39 19.24
CA GLU A 308 -32.60 9.83 19.31
C GLU A 308 -32.99 10.57 18.04
N LYS A 309 -32.69 9.99 16.87
CA LYS A 309 -33.03 10.59 15.57
C LYS A 309 -34.54 10.67 15.36
N GLU A 310 -35.27 9.64 15.75
CA GLU A 310 -36.74 9.61 15.73
C GLU A 310 -37.34 10.62 16.74
N ALA A 311 -36.79 10.73 17.95
CA ALA A 311 -37.23 11.71 18.94
C ALA A 311 -36.97 13.16 18.51
N THR A 312 -35.83 13.41 17.86
CA THR A 312 -35.50 14.74 17.32
C THR A 312 -36.44 15.11 16.19
N ARG A 313 -36.75 14.17 15.29
CA ARG A 313 -37.73 14.36 14.23
C ARG A 313 -39.13 14.64 14.78
N ALA A 314 -39.58 13.90 15.80
CA ALA A 314 -40.87 14.12 16.44
C ALA A 314 -40.97 15.51 17.09
N LYS A 315 -39.88 16.00 17.72
CA LYS A 315 -39.82 17.37 18.25
C LYS A 315 -39.92 18.44 17.16
N VAL A 316 -39.27 18.23 16.01
CA VAL A 316 -39.34 19.16 14.86
C VAL A 316 -40.74 19.15 14.23
N GLU A 317 -41.38 17.99 14.11
CA GLU A 317 -42.75 17.88 13.60
C GLU A 317 -43.78 18.50 14.55
N ALA A 318 -43.61 18.37 15.87
CA ALA A 318 -44.48 18.99 16.87
C ALA A 318 -44.33 20.52 17.00
N ALA A 319 -43.20 21.06 16.52
CA ALA A 319 -42.93 22.51 16.52
C ALA A 319 -43.43 23.21 15.24
N ARG A 320 -43.90 22.46 14.24
CA ARG A 320 -44.50 22.96 13.00
C ARG A 320 -46.02 23.02 13.12
#